data_AF-A0A956QE33-F1
#
_entry.id   AF-A0A956QE33-F1
#
_cell.length_a   1.000
_cell.length_b   1.000
_cell.length_c   1.000
_cell.angle_alpha   90.00
_cell.angle_beta   90.00
_cell.angle_gamma   90.00
#
_symmetry.space_group_name_H-M   'P 1'
#
loop_
_entity.id
_entity.type
_entity.pdbx_description
1 polymer ?
#
loop_
_entity_poly.entity_id
_entity_poly.type
_entity_poly.pdbx_seq_one_letter_code
_entity_poly.pdbx_strand_id
1 'polypeptide(L)' 'MSSAPESPFVGLVSDVERTVLDNGLRVLVREVYPSQVVALSIWVGVGSVFEQAREAGYSHF' A
#
# COMPACT_ATOMS: atom_id res chain seq x y z
N MET A 1 -9.04 3.61 34.81
CA MET A 1 -9.25 3.76 33.36
C MET A 1 -8.11 3.01 32.68
N SER A 2 -8.37 1.81 32.15
CA SER A 2 -7.35 0.98 31.51
C SER A 2 -7.13 1.51 30.09
N SER A 3 -5.90 1.93 29.76
CA SER A 3 -5.54 2.34 28.40
C SER A 3 -5.70 1.15 27.45
N ALA A 4 -6.23 1.40 26.25
CA ALA A 4 -6.25 0.39 25.19
C ALA A 4 -4.80 -0.05 24.87
N PRO A 5 -4.56 -1.33 24.55
CA PRO A 5 -3.24 -1.77 24.13
C PRO A 5 -2.82 -1.00 22.88
N GLU A 6 -1.59 -0.49 22.86
CA GLU A 6 -1.03 0.13 21.66
C GLU A 6 -1.03 -0.88 20.51
N SER A 7 -1.46 -0.42 19.33
CA SER A 7 -1.50 -1.27 18.14
C SER A 7 -0.06 -1.72 17.79
N PRO A 8 0.18 -3.02 17.59
CA PRO A 8 1.50 -3.53 17.21
C PRO A 8 2.00 -2.97 15.87
N PHE A 9 1.11 -2.30 15.12
CA PHE A 9 1.40 -1.73 13.82
C PHE A 9 1.87 -0.26 13.87
N VAL A 10 1.87 0.41 15.04
CA VAL A 10 2.27 1.82 15.16
C VAL A 10 3.67 2.08 14.60
N GLY A 11 4.65 1.22 14.92
CA GLY A 11 6.01 1.33 14.39
C GLY A 11 6.18 0.94 12.91
N LEU A 12 5.14 0.38 12.27
CA LEU A 12 5.16 0.12 10.82
C LEU A 12 4.72 1.34 10.01
N VAL A 13 3.88 2.20 10.59
CA VAL A 13 3.35 3.39 9.90
C VAL A 13 4.13 4.66 10.25
N SER A 14 5.05 4.62 11.20
CA SER A 14 5.94 5.75 11.48
C SER A 14 6.84 6.03 10.27
N ASP A 15 7.12 7.32 10.05
CA ASP A 15 8.10 7.78 9.05
C ASP A 15 7.76 7.43 7.60
N VAL A 16 6.45 7.31 7.29
CA VAL A 16 5.95 7.18 5.93
C VAL A 16 5.60 8.57 5.37
N GLU A 17 6.31 8.99 4.33
CA GLU A 17 5.96 10.18 3.55
C GLU A 17 4.92 9.82 2.49
N ARG A 18 3.88 10.66 2.36
CA ARG A 18 2.85 10.53 1.34
C ARG A 18 2.88 11.72 0.38
N THR A 19 2.99 11.42 -0.90
CA THR A 19 2.94 12.43 -1.98
C THR A 19 1.86 12.05 -2.99
N VAL A 20 1.12 13.05 -3.49
CA VAL A 20 0.20 12.91 -4.62
C VAL A 20 0.84 13.61 -5.81
N LEU A 21 1.06 12.85 -6.89
CA LEU A 21 1.63 13.40 -8.13
C LEU A 21 0.56 14.13 -8.95
N ASP A 22 0.98 14.95 -9.92
CA ASP A 22 0.07 15.73 -10.77
C ASP A 22 -0.93 14.87 -11.57
N ASN A 23 -0.58 13.61 -11.84
CA ASN A 23 -1.45 12.63 -12.50
C ASN A 23 -2.42 11.90 -11.54
N GLY A 24 -2.41 12.24 -10.25
CA GLY A 24 -3.26 11.64 -9.22
C GLY A 24 -2.70 10.37 -8.56
N LEU A 25 -1.52 9.88 -8.97
CA LEU A 25 -0.89 8.72 -8.31
C LEU A 25 -0.50 9.08 -6.87
N ARG A 26 -0.82 8.18 -5.94
CA ARG A 26 -0.41 8.28 -4.53
C ARG A 26 0.85 7.45 -4.34
N VAL A 27 1.92 8.09 -3.87
CA VAL A 27 3.20 7.47 -3.55
C VAL A 27 3.38 7.48 -2.04
N LEU A 28 3.76 6.34 -1.48
CA LEU A 28 4.14 6.18 -0.08
C LEU A 28 5.61 5.77 -0.04
N VAL A 29 6.44 6.55 0.63
CA VAL A 29 7.87 6.30 0.78
C VAL A 29 8.19 6.14 2.26
N ARG A 30 8.93 5.09 2.60
CA ARG A 30 9.52 4.92 3.93
C ARG A 30 11.00 4.67 3.77
N GLU A 31 11.81 5.54 4.34
CA GLU A 31 13.25 5.32 4.42
C GLU A 31 13.54 4.36 5.58
N VAL A 32 14.28 3.29 5.30
CA VAL A 32 14.64 2.28 6.30
C VAL A 32 16.16 2.14 6.30
N TYR A 33 16.81 2.74 7.29
CA TYR A 33 18.25 2.59 7.49
C TYR A 33 18.57 1.45 8.46
N PRO A 34 19.67 0.69 8.26
CA PRO A 34 20.67 0.81 7.20
C PRO A 34 20.37 -0.11 5.99
N SER A 35 19.10 -0.30 5.61
CA SER A 35 18.74 -1.24 4.53
C SER A 35 19.51 -0.92 3.25
N GLN A 36 20.14 -1.94 2.67
CA GLN A 36 20.80 -1.85 1.35
C GLN A 36 19.91 -2.40 0.23
N VAL A 37 18.61 -2.61 0.53
CA VAL A 37 17.61 -3.10 -0.41
C VAL A 37 16.39 -2.19 -0.42
N VAL A 38 15.72 -2.15 -1.57
CA VAL A 38 14.47 -1.44 -1.77
C VAL A 38 13.37 -2.46 -2.07
N ALA A 39 12.24 -2.34 -1.38
CA ALA A 39 11.01 -3.04 -1.73
C ALA A 39 10.07 -2.06 -2.43
N LEU A 40 9.52 -2.47 -3.57
CA LEU A 40 8.52 -1.70 -4.32
C LEU A 40 7.22 -2.49 -4.38
N SER A 41 6.10 -1.79 -4.24
CA SER A 41 4.77 -2.38 -4.44
C SER A 41 3.88 -1.36 -5.15
N ILE A 42 3.13 -1.83 -6.14
CA ILE A 42 2.18 -1.02 -6.90
C ILE A 42 0.80 -1.62 -6.66
N TRP A 43 -0.14 -0.76 -6.26
CA TRP A 43 -1.51 -1.17 -5.95
C TRP A 43 -2.45 -0.53 -6.95
N VAL A 44 -3.15 -1.36 -7.71
CA VAL A 44 -4.22 -0.92 -8.60
C VAL A 44 -5.55 -1.19 -7.90
N GLY A 45 -6.43 -0.20 -7.84
CA GLY A 45 -7.72 -0.29 -7.15
C GLY A 45 -8.79 -1.10 -7.88
N VAL A 46 -8.40 -2.19 -8.55
CA VAL A 46 -9.27 -3.08 -9.32
C VAL A 46 -8.82 -4.53 -9.11
N GLY A 47 -9.70 -5.48 -9.37
CA GLY A 47 -9.46 -6.92 -9.25
C GLY A 47 -10.64 -7.72 -9.79
N SER A 48 -10.64 -9.03 -9.59
CA SER A 48 -11.63 -9.93 -10.20
C SER A 48 -13.09 -9.62 -9.86
N VAL A 49 -13.35 -8.98 -8.71
CA VAL A 49 -14.71 -8.52 -8.33
C VAL A 49 -15.31 -7.50 -9.31
N PHE A 50 -14.47 -6.86 -10.13
CA PHE A 50 -14.89 -5.90 -11.15
C PHE A 50 -15.02 -6.51 -12.56
N GLU A 51 -14.75 -7.81 -12.72
CA GLU A 51 -14.86 -8.48 -14.01
C GLU A 51 -16.31 -8.80 -14.37
N GLN A 52 -16.64 -8.61 -15.65
CA GLN A 52 -17.85 -9.21 -16.23
C GLN A 52 -17.62 -10.71 -16.49
N ALA A 53 -18.71 -11.46 -16.69
CA ALA A 53 -18.61 -12.90 -17.00
C ALA A 53 -17.73 -13.20 -18.22
N ARG A 54 -17.72 -12.32 -19.23
CA ARG A 54 -16.87 -12.44 -20.44
C ARG A 54 -15.40 -12.06 -20.21
N GLU A 55 -15.09 -11.47 -19.06
CA GLU A 55 -13.78 -10.92 -18.67
C GLU A 55 -13.15 -11.76 -17.55
N ALA A 56 -13.74 -12.92 -17.23
CA ALA A 56 -13.30 -13.77 -16.14
C ALA A 56 -11.81 -14.13 -16.28
N GLY A 57 -11.03 -13.78 -15.26
CA GLY A 57 -9.59 -14.01 -15.18
C GLY A 57 -8.72 -12.87 -15.71
N TYR A 58 -9.28 -11.79 -16.25
CA TYR A 58 -8.49 -10.66 -16.81
C TYR A 58 -7.62 -9.94 -15.78
N SER A 59 -8.06 -9.83 -14.53
CA SER A 59 -7.27 -9.19 -13.47
C SER A 59 -6.08 -10.04 -13.04
N HIS A 60 -6.07 -11.33 -13.39
CA HIS A 60 -4.98 -12.25 -13.11
C HIS A 60 -4.03 -12.41 -14.30
N PHE A 61 -4.56 -12.47 -15.53
CA PHE A 61 -3.80 -12.68 -16.77
C PHE A 61 -2.95 -11.47 -17.13
#